data_AF-A0A3D0C9E2-F1
#
_entry.id   AF-A0A3D0C9E2-F1
#
_cell.length_a   1.000
_cell.length_b   1.000
_cell.length_c   1.000
_cell.angle_alpha   90.00
_cell.angle_beta   90.00
_cell.angle_gamma   90.00
#
_symmetry.space_group_name_H-M   'P 1'
#
loop_
_entity.id
_entity.type
_entity.pdbx_description
1 polymer ?
#
loop_
_entity_poly.entity_id
_entity_poly.type
_entity_poly.pdbx_seq_one_letter_code
_entity_poly.pdbx_strand_id
1 'polypeptide(L)'
;MKIIIVGAGQVGGTLAENLVGENNDISVVDVDGEKLRELQDKMDLQVVTGQGGHPDVLKGAGAEDADMVIAVTSDDATNMITCQICSSLFNTPKKIARIRSNQILKYSEQLFHKKHIPVDHIIAPEELVTRDIARLIDYPGALQVLEFAHGKVSLVAVKAYYGGLLVGHALSTLRDHIPNVDTRVAAIYRNGKPIRPLGTTVIEADDEVFFIAASIHIRAVMNELQKLESAYKRIMIAGGGNIGAGLAQILEKNHQVKLIERSPKRAEQLTSELNETLVFAGDSSDQELLTEENIDQFDIFIAVTNDDEANIMSSLLAKKLGVRKTMVLIQRDAYIDLVHGSTIDIAISPQQATISALLTHVRRGAIDNVYSLRGGAAEAIEIVAKGDEKSSKVVGRAIKNIKLPPGA
;
A
#
# COMPACT_ATOMS: atom_id res chain seq x y z
N MET A 1 -4.64 -10.25 -22.53
CA MET A 1 -5.20 -11.38 -21.74
C MET A 1 -6.64 -11.06 -21.44
N LYS A 2 -7.50 -12.06 -21.26
CA LYS A 2 -8.91 -11.88 -20.90
C LYS A 2 -9.06 -11.88 -19.38
N ILE A 3 -9.45 -10.74 -18.81
CA ILE A 3 -9.53 -10.53 -17.37
C ILE A 3 -10.94 -10.12 -16.99
N ILE A 4 -11.55 -10.83 -16.05
CA ILE A 4 -12.84 -10.48 -15.46
C ILE A 4 -12.60 -9.86 -14.09
N ILE A 5 -13.09 -8.63 -13.90
CA ILE A 5 -13.09 -7.93 -12.62
C ILE A 5 -14.51 -7.95 -12.07
N VAL A 6 -14.71 -8.55 -10.90
CA VAL A 6 -16.02 -8.64 -10.25
C VAL A 6 -16.05 -7.65 -9.08
N GLY A 7 -16.79 -6.55 -9.29
CA GLY A 7 -16.90 -5.38 -8.42
C GLY A 7 -16.33 -4.13 -9.10
N ALA A 8 -17.17 -3.15 -9.40
CA ALA A 8 -16.86 -1.82 -9.94
C ALA A 8 -16.71 -0.76 -8.83
N GLY A 9 -16.42 -1.19 -7.60
CA GLY A 9 -16.01 -0.28 -6.52
C GLY A 9 -14.66 0.37 -6.81
N GLN A 10 -14.17 1.19 -5.88
CA GLN A 10 -12.91 1.92 -6.02
C GLN A 10 -11.74 1.01 -6.49
N VAL A 11 -11.50 -0.10 -5.78
CA VAL A 11 -10.44 -1.05 -6.14
C VAL A 11 -10.59 -1.61 -7.56
N GLY A 12 -11.81 -2.03 -7.93
CA GLY A 12 -12.05 -2.65 -9.23
C GLY A 12 -12.02 -1.65 -10.39
N GLY A 13 -12.52 -0.43 -10.19
CA GLY A 13 -12.45 0.66 -11.15
C GLY A 13 -11.01 1.08 -11.44
N THR A 14 -10.22 1.35 -10.40
CA THR A 14 -8.81 1.74 -10.55
C THR A 14 -7.97 0.58 -11.12
N LEU A 15 -8.30 -0.66 -10.79
CA LEU A 15 -7.67 -1.82 -11.41
C LEU A 15 -7.99 -1.90 -12.91
N ALA A 16 -9.24 -1.70 -13.31
CA ALA A 16 -9.62 -1.66 -14.71
C ALA A 16 -8.82 -0.57 -15.45
N GLU A 17 -8.73 0.63 -14.89
CA GLU A 17 -7.96 1.75 -15.45
C GLU A 17 -6.49 1.43 -15.69
N ASN A 18 -5.84 0.76 -14.73
CA ASN A 18 -4.42 0.40 -14.85
C ASN A 18 -4.17 -0.79 -15.78
N LEU A 19 -5.17 -1.64 -16.03
CA LEU A 19 -5.02 -2.83 -16.88
C LEU A 19 -5.47 -2.61 -18.33
N VAL A 20 -6.31 -1.60 -18.57
CA VAL A 20 -6.70 -1.16 -19.91
C VAL A 20 -5.47 -0.60 -20.63
N GLY A 21 -5.22 -1.06 -21.86
CA GLY A 21 -4.10 -0.62 -22.69
C GLY A 21 -2.86 -1.54 -22.70
N GLU A 22 -2.71 -2.48 -21.77
CA GLU A 22 -1.61 -3.47 -21.75
C GLU A 22 -1.91 -4.74 -22.61
N ASN A 23 -2.58 -4.61 -23.78
CA ASN A 23 -3.10 -5.75 -24.57
C ASN A 23 -4.02 -6.70 -23.76
N ASN A 24 -4.84 -6.12 -22.87
CA ASN A 24 -5.81 -6.86 -22.07
C ASN A 24 -7.24 -6.53 -22.51
N ASP A 25 -8.06 -7.57 -22.60
CA ASP A 25 -9.50 -7.48 -22.79
C ASP A 25 -10.13 -7.55 -21.40
N ILE A 26 -10.72 -6.45 -20.94
CA ILE A 26 -11.24 -6.31 -19.58
C ILE A 26 -12.77 -6.38 -19.61
N SER A 27 -13.34 -7.24 -18.76
CA SER A 27 -14.78 -7.30 -18.46
C SER A 27 -15.01 -6.94 -17.00
N VAL A 28 -15.89 -5.98 -16.72
CA VAL A 28 -16.27 -5.57 -15.35
C VAL A 28 -17.69 -6.01 -15.04
N VAL A 29 -17.87 -6.68 -13.91
CA VAL A 29 -19.18 -7.13 -13.40
C VAL A 29 -19.53 -6.35 -12.14
N ASP A 30 -20.71 -5.74 -12.09
CA ASP A 30 -21.24 -5.15 -10.85
C ASP A 30 -22.78 -5.16 -10.87
N VAL A 31 -23.41 -5.05 -9.70
CA VAL A 31 -24.86 -4.88 -9.58
C VAL A 31 -25.30 -3.45 -9.88
N ASP A 32 -24.39 -2.49 -9.73
CA ASP A 32 -24.60 -1.06 -9.90
C ASP A 32 -24.38 -0.64 -11.37
N GLY A 33 -25.48 -0.54 -12.12
CA GLY A 33 -25.44 -0.18 -13.55
C GLY A 33 -24.92 1.23 -13.83
N GLU A 34 -25.09 2.18 -12.89
CA GLU A 34 -24.61 3.55 -13.07
C GLU A 34 -23.07 3.59 -13.00
N LYS A 35 -22.47 2.93 -12.01
CA LYS A 35 -20.99 2.80 -11.94
C LYS A 35 -20.41 2.12 -13.16
N LEU A 36 -21.06 1.07 -13.66
CA LEU A 36 -20.61 0.39 -14.87
C LEU A 36 -20.63 1.33 -16.08
N ARG A 37 -21.69 2.14 -16.23
CA ARG A 37 -21.76 3.14 -17.30
C ARG A 37 -20.66 4.18 -17.16
N GLU A 38 -20.41 4.71 -15.97
CA GLU A 38 -19.32 5.66 -15.73
C GLU A 38 -17.93 5.10 -16.12
N LEU A 39 -17.67 3.82 -15.86
CA LEU A 39 -16.43 3.16 -16.25
C LEU A 39 -16.36 2.97 -17.77
N GLN A 40 -17.46 2.53 -18.39
CA GLN A 40 -17.54 2.30 -19.84
C GLN A 40 -17.42 3.60 -20.65
N ASP A 41 -17.91 4.72 -20.12
CA ASP A 41 -17.77 6.04 -20.77
C ASP A 41 -16.32 6.54 -20.78
N LYS A 42 -15.48 6.07 -19.84
CA LYS A 42 -14.08 6.49 -19.69
C LYS A 42 -13.08 5.54 -20.33
N MET A 43 -13.42 4.25 -20.45
CA MET A 43 -12.49 3.19 -20.80
C MET A 43 -13.08 2.20 -21.78
N ASP A 44 -12.24 1.66 -22.67
CA ASP A 44 -12.62 0.59 -23.59
C ASP A 44 -12.63 -0.76 -22.86
N LEU A 45 -13.77 -1.07 -22.22
CA LEU A 45 -14.00 -2.31 -21.50
C LEU A 45 -15.43 -2.81 -21.69
N GLN A 46 -15.62 -4.12 -21.50
CA GLN A 46 -16.95 -4.72 -21.46
C GLN A 46 -17.53 -4.58 -20.06
N VAL A 47 -18.82 -4.25 -19.95
CA VAL A 47 -19.54 -4.24 -18.67
C VAL A 47 -20.67 -5.25 -18.67
N VAL A 48 -20.90 -5.88 -17.51
CA VAL A 48 -22.02 -6.80 -17.29
C VAL A 48 -22.69 -6.48 -15.98
N THR A 49 -23.96 -6.09 -16.03
CA THR A 49 -24.74 -5.81 -14.83
C THR A 49 -25.29 -7.11 -14.24
N GLY A 50 -24.95 -7.41 -12.99
CA GLY A 50 -25.43 -8.61 -12.31
C GLY A 50 -24.63 -8.98 -11.05
N GLN A 51 -25.11 -10.03 -10.38
CA GLN A 51 -24.46 -10.60 -9.21
C GLN A 51 -23.23 -11.42 -9.62
N GLY A 52 -22.06 -11.09 -9.07
CA GLY A 52 -20.80 -11.80 -9.37
C GLY A 52 -20.78 -13.29 -9.02
N GLY A 53 -21.65 -13.72 -8.10
CA GLY A 53 -21.84 -15.12 -7.73
C GLY A 53 -22.81 -15.90 -8.62
N HIS A 54 -23.29 -15.33 -9.74
CA HIS A 54 -24.25 -15.99 -10.63
C HIS A 54 -23.56 -16.54 -11.89
N PRO A 55 -23.73 -17.84 -12.23
CA PRO A 55 -23.09 -18.44 -13.40
C PRO A 55 -23.43 -17.80 -14.75
N ASP A 56 -24.68 -17.38 -14.95
CA ASP A 56 -25.14 -16.72 -16.17
C ASP A 56 -24.50 -15.35 -16.37
N VAL A 57 -24.34 -14.59 -15.28
CA VAL A 57 -23.64 -13.29 -15.27
C VAL A 57 -22.16 -13.48 -15.63
N LEU A 58 -21.48 -14.43 -14.99
CA LEU A 58 -20.07 -14.73 -15.27
C LEU A 58 -19.87 -15.23 -16.71
N LYS A 59 -20.81 -16.04 -17.23
CA LYS A 59 -20.80 -16.44 -18.63
C LYS A 59 -20.97 -15.25 -19.57
N GLY A 60 -21.89 -14.33 -19.26
CA GLY A 60 -22.06 -13.07 -19.99
C GLY A 60 -20.81 -12.18 -20.00
N ALA A 61 -19.97 -12.28 -18.96
CA ALA A 61 -18.70 -11.57 -18.85
C ALA A 61 -17.52 -12.28 -19.56
N GLY A 62 -17.75 -13.44 -20.17
CA GLY A 62 -16.72 -14.20 -20.88
C GLY A 62 -15.91 -15.15 -20.00
N ALA A 63 -16.48 -15.70 -18.92
CA ALA A 63 -15.73 -16.57 -18.01
C ALA A 63 -15.24 -17.88 -18.65
N GLU A 64 -15.88 -18.34 -19.74
CA GLU A 64 -15.54 -19.58 -20.45
C GLU A 64 -14.13 -19.56 -21.06
N ASP A 65 -13.63 -18.39 -21.43
CA ASP A 65 -12.31 -18.21 -22.04
C ASP A 65 -11.45 -17.14 -21.34
N ALA A 66 -11.84 -16.77 -20.11
CA ALA A 66 -11.07 -15.87 -19.28
C ALA A 66 -9.76 -16.50 -18.79
N ASP A 67 -8.66 -15.76 -18.91
CA ASP A 67 -7.36 -16.14 -18.36
C ASP A 67 -7.34 -15.94 -16.83
N MET A 68 -8.10 -14.96 -16.34
CA MET A 68 -8.09 -14.53 -14.95
C MET A 68 -9.44 -13.98 -14.50
N VAL A 69 -9.80 -14.25 -13.25
CA VAL A 69 -10.88 -13.55 -12.53
C VAL A 69 -10.33 -12.89 -11.26
N ILE A 70 -10.76 -11.65 -11.00
CA ILE A 70 -10.37 -10.84 -9.86
C ILE A 70 -11.65 -10.40 -9.14
N ALA A 71 -11.97 -11.03 -8.02
CA ALA A 71 -13.17 -10.77 -7.25
C ALA A 71 -12.88 -9.78 -6.11
N VAL A 72 -13.33 -8.54 -6.26
CA VAL A 72 -13.02 -7.38 -5.41
C VAL A 72 -14.28 -6.65 -4.93
N THR A 73 -15.40 -7.37 -4.82
CA THR A 73 -16.65 -6.84 -4.26
C THR A 73 -16.50 -6.50 -2.77
N SER A 74 -17.49 -5.79 -2.21
CA SER A 74 -17.55 -5.46 -0.78
C SER A 74 -17.73 -6.66 0.15
N ASP A 75 -18.17 -7.81 -0.38
CA ASP A 75 -18.51 -8.99 0.39
C ASP A 75 -17.52 -10.15 0.13
N ASP A 76 -16.87 -10.62 1.19
CA ASP A 76 -15.92 -11.72 1.13
C ASP A 76 -16.60 -13.01 0.64
N ALA A 77 -17.87 -13.24 1.02
CA ALA A 77 -18.60 -14.45 0.63
C ALA A 77 -18.85 -14.48 -0.88
N THR A 78 -19.29 -13.36 -1.46
CA THR A 78 -19.42 -13.18 -2.90
C THR A 78 -18.10 -13.39 -3.62
N ASN A 79 -16.99 -12.86 -3.09
CA ASN A 79 -15.68 -13.04 -3.70
C ASN A 79 -15.24 -14.52 -3.73
N MET A 80 -15.43 -15.24 -2.61
CA MET A 80 -15.14 -16.67 -2.52
C MET A 80 -16.02 -17.52 -3.45
N ILE A 81 -17.33 -17.23 -3.49
CA ILE A 81 -18.29 -17.94 -4.35
C ILE A 81 -18.00 -17.70 -5.83
N THR A 82 -17.64 -16.47 -6.20
CA THR A 82 -17.23 -16.12 -7.56
C THR A 82 -16.05 -17.01 -8.01
N CYS A 83 -15.01 -17.11 -7.19
CA CYS A 83 -13.87 -17.99 -7.49
C CYS A 83 -14.26 -19.47 -7.56
N GLN A 84 -15.15 -19.92 -6.66
CA GLN A 84 -15.67 -21.30 -6.67
C GLN A 84 -16.36 -21.61 -8.01
N ILE A 85 -17.28 -20.75 -8.45
CA ILE A 85 -18.03 -20.95 -9.70
C ILE A 85 -17.11 -20.93 -10.91
N CYS A 86 -16.18 -19.96 -10.98
CA CYS A 86 -15.18 -19.88 -12.03
C CYS A 86 -14.31 -21.14 -12.11
N SER A 87 -13.94 -21.70 -10.96
CA SER A 87 -13.19 -22.95 -10.91
C SER A 87 -14.03 -24.16 -11.34
N SER A 88 -15.29 -24.24 -10.92
CA SER A 88 -16.13 -25.43 -11.11
C SER A 88 -16.78 -25.51 -12.49
N LEU A 89 -17.19 -24.39 -13.07
CA LEU A 89 -17.95 -24.37 -14.34
C LEU A 89 -17.11 -23.96 -15.54
N PHE A 90 -16.12 -23.08 -15.33
CA PHE A 90 -15.39 -22.45 -16.43
C PHE A 90 -13.90 -22.83 -16.47
N ASN A 91 -13.40 -23.54 -15.46
CA ASN A 91 -11.99 -23.90 -15.31
C ASN A 91 -11.04 -22.69 -15.41
N THR A 92 -11.47 -21.52 -14.95
CA THR A 92 -10.69 -20.27 -15.05
C THR A 92 -9.32 -20.46 -14.39
N PRO A 93 -8.20 -20.28 -15.14
CA PRO A 93 -6.86 -20.68 -14.68
C PRO A 93 -6.42 -19.97 -13.41
N LYS A 94 -6.64 -18.65 -13.32
CA LYS A 94 -6.18 -17.81 -12.21
C LYS A 94 -7.33 -17.06 -11.55
N LYS A 95 -7.45 -17.22 -10.23
CA LYS A 95 -8.54 -16.68 -9.41
C LYS A 95 -7.94 -15.88 -8.25
N ILE A 96 -8.19 -14.58 -8.24
CA ILE A 96 -7.75 -13.67 -7.19
C ILE A 96 -8.98 -13.17 -6.44
N ALA A 97 -8.96 -13.20 -5.11
CA ALA A 97 -10.07 -12.71 -4.30
C ALA A 97 -9.60 -11.71 -3.25
N ARG A 98 -10.36 -10.62 -3.09
CA ARG A 98 -10.23 -9.76 -1.91
C ARG A 98 -10.92 -10.41 -0.73
N ILE A 99 -10.19 -10.55 0.38
CA ILE A 99 -10.72 -11.02 1.66
C ILE A 99 -10.37 -9.99 2.73
N ARG A 100 -11.38 -9.47 3.41
CA ARG A 100 -11.25 -8.38 4.41
C ARG A 100 -11.34 -8.91 5.84
N SER A 101 -12.02 -10.03 6.04
CA SER A 101 -12.25 -10.62 7.35
C SER A 101 -10.98 -11.26 7.90
N ASN A 102 -10.41 -10.65 8.95
CA ASN A 102 -9.27 -11.20 9.69
C ASN A 102 -9.58 -12.60 10.26
N GLN A 103 -10.84 -12.91 10.58
CA GLN A 103 -11.20 -14.24 11.07
C GLN A 103 -11.11 -15.30 9.97
N ILE A 104 -11.36 -14.94 8.71
CA ILE A 104 -11.17 -15.84 7.56
C ILE A 104 -9.67 -15.98 7.26
N LEU A 105 -8.93 -14.85 7.26
CA LEU A 105 -7.50 -14.81 6.93
C LEU A 105 -6.65 -15.65 7.90
N LYS A 106 -7.03 -15.75 9.18
CA LYS A 106 -6.39 -16.64 10.16
C LYS A 106 -6.35 -18.11 9.75
N TYR A 107 -7.32 -18.57 8.96
CA TYR A 107 -7.42 -19.94 8.47
C TYR A 107 -7.10 -20.05 6.98
N SER A 108 -6.43 -19.03 6.41
CA SER A 108 -6.22 -18.91 4.97
C SER A 108 -5.54 -20.13 4.35
N GLU A 109 -4.45 -20.62 4.96
CA GLU A 109 -3.74 -21.82 4.49
C GLU A 109 -4.60 -23.09 4.48
N GLN A 110 -5.59 -23.16 5.37
CA GLN A 110 -6.49 -24.31 5.49
C GLN A 110 -7.72 -24.19 4.56
N LEU A 111 -8.21 -22.97 4.33
CA LEU A 111 -9.43 -22.71 3.55
C LEU A 111 -9.15 -22.57 2.05
N PHE A 112 -8.10 -21.84 1.68
CA PHE A 112 -7.86 -21.43 0.30
C PHE A 112 -6.89 -22.38 -0.39
N HIS A 113 -7.47 -23.44 -0.95
CA HIS A 113 -6.77 -24.35 -1.83
C HIS A 113 -7.77 -25.10 -2.71
N LYS A 114 -7.27 -25.71 -3.79
CA LYS A 114 -8.11 -26.30 -4.86
C LYS A 114 -9.16 -27.34 -4.40
N LYS A 115 -8.99 -27.96 -3.24
CA LYS A 115 -9.94 -28.96 -2.71
C LYS A 115 -11.08 -28.34 -1.90
N HIS A 116 -10.93 -27.11 -1.43
CA HIS A 116 -11.93 -26.38 -0.65
C HIS A 116 -12.34 -25.14 -1.43
N ILE A 117 -11.86 -23.96 -1.04
CA ILE A 117 -12.18 -22.70 -1.73
C ILE A 117 -11.05 -22.40 -2.73
N PRO A 118 -11.29 -22.48 -4.05
CA PRO A 118 -10.25 -22.38 -5.08
C PRO A 118 -9.90 -20.93 -5.39
N VAL A 119 -9.33 -20.24 -4.40
CA VAL A 119 -8.71 -18.93 -4.56
C VAL A 119 -7.21 -19.16 -4.69
N ASP A 120 -6.62 -18.74 -5.82
CA ASP A 120 -5.19 -18.93 -6.08
C ASP A 120 -4.35 -17.87 -5.35
N HIS A 121 -4.87 -16.63 -5.24
CA HIS A 121 -4.24 -15.55 -4.50
C HIS A 121 -5.27 -14.71 -3.73
N ILE A 122 -4.94 -14.38 -2.50
CA ILE A 122 -5.75 -13.52 -1.63
C ILE A 122 -5.12 -12.15 -1.59
N ILE A 123 -5.97 -11.12 -1.59
CA ILE A 123 -5.54 -9.76 -1.31
C ILE A 123 -6.34 -9.25 -0.12
N ALA A 124 -5.62 -8.76 0.87
CA ALA A 124 -6.18 -8.09 2.04
C ALA A 124 -5.65 -6.64 2.07
N PRO A 125 -6.30 -5.70 1.36
CA PRO A 125 -5.88 -4.30 1.31
C PRO A 125 -5.66 -3.69 2.69
N GLU A 126 -6.54 -3.99 3.62
CA GLU A 126 -6.50 -3.49 4.98
C GLU A 126 -5.23 -3.97 5.71
N GLU A 127 -4.81 -5.23 5.53
CA GLU A 127 -3.55 -5.75 6.10
C GLU A 127 -2.32 -5.11 5.46
N LEU A 128 -2.33 -4.89 4.14
CA LEU A 128 -1.24 -4.24 3.41
C LEU A 128 -1.02 -2.82 3.95
N VAL A 129 -2.09 -2.03 4.03
CA VAL A 129 -2.03 -0.65 4.56
C VAL A 129 -1.59 -0.64 6.03
N THR A 130 -2.11 -1.55 6.84
CA THR A 130 -1.74 -1.65 8.26
C THR A 130 -0.24 -1.92 8.42
N ARG A 131 0.32 -2.83 7.61
CA ARG A 131 1.76 -3.12 7.61
C ARG A 131 2.59 -1.94 7.12
N ASP A 132 2.14 -1.24 6.09
CA ASP A 132 2.84 -0.06 5.57
C ASP A 132 2.89 1.06 6.61
N ILE A 133 1.78 1.33 7.32
CA ILE A 133 1.77 2.27 8.45
C ILE A 133 2.72 1.82 9.56
N ALA A 134 2.66 0.54 9.96
CA ALA A 134 3.53 0.01 11.00
C ALA A 134 5.03 0.15 10.65
N ARG A 135 5.41 -0.11 9.39
CA ARG A 135 6.79 0.10 8.93
C ARG A 135 7.22 1.56 9.02
N LEU A 136 6.36 2.52 8.67
CA LEU A 136 6.71 3.93 8.80
C LEU A 136 6.91 4.35 10.27
N ILE A 137 6.21 3.69 11.20
CA ILE A 137 6.39 3.89 12.64
C ILE A 137 7.73 3.32 13.11
N ASP A 138 8.12 2.14 12.60
CA ASP A 138 9.41 1.51 12.91
C ASP A 138 10.62 2.32 12.41
N TYR A 139 10.43 3.15 11.36
CA TYR A 139 11.44 4.01 10.78
C TYR A 139 11.05 5.51 10.82
N PRO A 140 11.14 6.16 12.01
CA PRO A 140 10.87 7.59 12.15
C PRO A 140 11.66 8.45 11.16
N GLY A 141 10.99 9.43 10.54
CA GLY A 141 11.53 10.24 9.46
C GLY A 141 11.47 9.61 8.05
N ALA A 142 11.00 8.37 7.89
CA ALA A 142 10.73 7.81 6.57
C ALA A 142 9.40 8.34 6.01
N LEU A 143 9.38 8.63 4.71
CA LEU A 143 8.17 8.97 3.96
C LEU A 143 7.52 7.72 3.34
N GLN A 144 8.34 6.74 2.96
CA GLN A 144 7.90 5.48 2.37
C GLN A 144 8.93 4.39 2.69
N VAL A 145 8.46 3.18 3.00
CA VAL A 145 9.33 2.01 3.26
C VAL A 145 8.76 0.82 2.50
N LEU A 146 9.56 0.27 1.60
CA LEU A 146 9.22 -0.90 0.78
C LEU A 146 10.20 -2.03 1.07
N GLU A 147 9.70 -3.26 1.19
CA GLU A 147 10.51 -4.44 1.49
C GLU A 147 10.59 -5.37 0.29
N PHE A 148 11.79 -5.90 0.06
CA PHE A 148 12.09 -6.85 -1.00
C PHE A 148 12.82 -8.06 -0.42
N ALA A 149 12.87 -9.15 -1.19
CA ALA A 149 13.59 -10.37 -0.83
C ALA A 149 13.21 -10.90 0.56
N HIS A 150 11.91 -10.92 0.86
CA HIS A 150 11.34 -11.29 2.16
C HIS A 150 11.91 -10.48 3.33
N GLY A 151 12.01 -9.16 3.16
CA GLY A 151 12.43 -8.22 4.21
C GLY A 151 13.94 -8.12 4.42
N LYS A 152 14.76 -8.69 3.53
CA LYS A 152 16.24 -8.58 3.60
C LYS A 152 16.78 -7.28 3.03
N VAL A 153 16.07 -6.70 2.08
CA VAL A 153 16.42 -5.45 1.42
C VAL A 153 15.21 -4.51 1.51
N SER A 154 15.47 -3.24 1.74
CA SER A 154 14.42 -2.22 1.75
C SER A 154 14.79 -1.04 0.87
N LEU A 155 13.79 -0.49 0.20
CA LEU A 155 13.84 0.81 -0.44
C LEU A 155 13.12 1.80 0.47
N VAL A 156 13.80 2.89 0.85
CA VAL A 156 13.26 3.88 1.77
C VAL A 156 13.36 5.26 1.16
N ALA A 157 12.27 6.01 1.27
CA ALA A 157 12.18 7.41 0.88
C ALA A 157 12.33 8.29 2.12
N VAL A 158 13.21 9.28 2.04
CA VAL A 158 13.39 10.30 3.08
C VAL A 158 13.45 11.68 2.46
N LYS A 159 13.04 12.69 3.23
CA LYS A 159 13.20 14.09 2.85
C LYS A 159 14.56 14.60 3.33
N ALA A 160 15.34 15.17 2.42
CA ALA A 160 16.60 15.81 2.75
C ALA A 160 16.37 17.11 3.52
N TYR A 161 16.94 17.24 4.71
CA TYR A 161 16.80 18.43 5.55
C TYR A 161 18.05 19.32 5.50
N TYR A 162 17.84 20.63 5.62
CA TYR A 162 18.95 21.57 5.77
C TYR A 162 19.81 21.19 6.98
N GLY A 163 21.11 20.97 6.76
CA GLY A 163 22.06 20.50 7.78
C GLY A 163 22.22 18.98 7.88
N GLY A 164 21.55 18.18 7.04
CA GLY A 164 21.88 16.77 6.85
C GLY A 164 23.27 16.59 6.25
N LEU A 165 24.00 15.55 6.66
CA LEU A 165 25.41 15.34 6.30
C LEU A 165 25.63 15.14 4.79
N LEU A 166 24.61 14.67 4.10
CA LEU A 166 24.65 14.41 2.66
C LEU A 166 24.03 15.54 1.81
N VAL A 167 23.43 16.56 2.43
CA VAL A 167 22.86 17.69 1.71
C VAL A 167 23.98 18.61 1.23
N GLY A 168 23.97 18.94 -0.06
CA GLY A 168 25.04 19.68 -0.75
C GLY A 168 26.17 18.80 -1.28
N HIS A 169 26.10 17.49 -1.10
CA HIS A 169 27.11 16.54 -1.57
C HIS A 169 26.63 15.73 -2.78
N ALA A 170 27.58 15.33 -3.63
CA ALA A 170 27.33 14.48 -4.78
C ALA A 170 27.14 13.02 -4.37
N LEU A 171 26.28 12.27 -5.06
CA LEU A 171 26.03 10.86 -4.73
C LEU A 171 27.29 9.98 -4.71
N SER A 172 28.33 10.35 -5.47
CA SER A 172 29.62 9.65 -5.45
C SER A 172 30.29 9.65 -4.08
N THR A 173 30.03 10.64 -3.23
CA THR A 173 30.64 10.75 -1.90
C THR A 173 29.91 9.94 -0.84
N LEU A 174 28.75 9.33 -1.15
CA LEU A 174 27.98 8.51 -0.19
C LEU A 174 28.84 7.44 0.49
N ARG A 175 29.76 6.83 -0.26
CA ARG A 175 30.67 5.80 0.27
C ARG A 175 31.70 6.36 1.26
N ASP A 176 32.02 7.64 1.17
CA ASP A 176 32.95 8.29 2.09
C ASP A 176 32.27 8.60 3.43
N HIS A 177 30.97 8.94 3.38
CA HIS A 177 30.16 9.21 4.57
C HIS A 177 29.71 7.91 5.27
N ILE A 178 29.41 6.85 4.52
CA ILE A 178 28.88 5.58 5.05
C ILE A 178 29.69 4.37 4.56
N PRO A 179 30.98 4.25 4.93
CA PRO A 179 31.89 3.27 4.33
C PRO A 179 31.53 1.80 4.59
N ASN A 180 30.78 1.53 5.67
CA ASN A 180 30.42 0.17 6.10
C ASN A 180 29.00 -0.25 5.70
N VAL A 181 28.31 0.55 4.88
CA VAL A 181 26.95 0.25 4.46
C VAL A 181 26.87 0.23 2.93
N ASP A 182 26.49 -0.93 2.40
CA ASP A 182 26.12 -1.05 1.00
C ASP A 182 24.75 -0.39 0.78
N THR A 183 24.78 0.83 0.26
CA THR A 183 23.59 1.60 -0.10
C THR A 183 23.74 2.23 -1.48
N ARG A 184 22.61 2.47 -2.13
CA ARG A 184 22.56 3.19 -3.41
C ARG A 184 21.29 4.03 -3.48
N VAL A 185 21.40 5.25 -4.00
CA VAL A 185 20.22 6.04 -4.35
C VAL A 185 19.60 5.48 -5.62
N ALA A 186 18.33 5.07 -5.52
CA ALA A 186 17.53 4.50 -6.59
C ALA A 186 16.79 5.59 -7.40
N ALA A 187 16.30 6.62 -6.72
CA ALA A 187 15.62 7.76 -7.35
C ALA A 187 15.74 9.01 -6.49
N ILE A 188 15.67 10.18 -7.13
CA ILE A 188 15.55 11.48 -6.45
C ILE A 188 14.35 12.20 -7.05
N TYR A 189 13.54 12.82 -6.21
CA TYR A 189 12.48 13.73 -6.64
C TYR A 189 12.73 15.12 -6.07
N ARG A 190 12.77 16.12 -6.97
CA ARG A 190 12.94 17.53 -6.60
C ARG A 190 11.77 18.32 -7.14
N ASN A 191 11.05 19.01 -6.26
CA ASN A 191 9.84 19.75 -6.64
C ASN A 191 8.85 18.89 -7.46
N GLY A 192 8.67 17.64 -7.04
CA GLY A 192 7.79 16.65 -7.70
C GLY A 192 8.32 16.05 -9.01
N LYS A 193 9.50 16.45 -9.50
CA LYS A 193 10.07 15.94 -10.76
C LYS A 193 11.13 14.88 -10.52
N PRO A 194 11.11 13.76 -11.26
CA PRO A 194 12.13 12.72 -11.13
C PRO A 194 13.48 13.22 -11.67
N ILE A 195 14.53 12.97 -10.90
CA ILE A 195 15.93 13.19 -11.26
C ILE A 195 16.61 11.83 -11.30
N ARG A 196 17.25 11.53 -12.44
CA ARG A 196 18.05 10.32 -12.57
C ARG A 196 19.28 10.41 -11.64
N PRO A 197 19.49 9.45 -10.73
CA PRO A 197 20.63 9.47 -9.84
C PRO A 197 21.91 9.09 -10.59
N LEU A 198 22.79 10.08 -10.78
CA LEU A 198 24.14 9.92 -11.31
C LEU A 198 25.14 10.15 -10.17
N GLY A 199 26.37 9.64 -10.30
CA GLY A 199 27.41 9.89 -9.28
C GLY A 199 27.65 11.39 -9.03
N THR A 200 27.46 12.23 -10.04
CA THR A 200 27.60 13.69 -9.96
C THR A 200 26.35 14.42 -9.47
N THR A 201 25.22 13.73 -9.30
CA THR A 201 23.98 14.36 -8.83
C THR A 201 24.18 14.83 -7.40
N VAL A 202 23.89 16.11 -7.13
CA VAL A 202 24.00 16.70 -5.80
C VAL A 202 22.63 16.69 -5.12
N ILE A 203 22.58 16.22 -3.88
CA ILE A 203 21.36 16.24 -3.06
C ILE A 203 21.14 17.66 -2.55
N GLU A 204 19.95 18.21 -2.78
CA GLU A 204 19.53 19.52 -2.29
C GLU A 204 18.57 19.36 -1.10
N ALA A 205 18.41 20.44 -0.33
CA ALA A 205 17.37 20.46 0.70
C ALA A 205 16.00 20.29 0.06
N ASP A 206 15.08 19.64 0.78
CA ASP A 206 13.74 19.26 0.35
C ASP A 206 13.67 18.21 -0.77
N ASP A 207 14.81 17.69 -1.26
CA ASP A 207 14.81 16.52 -2.12
C ASP A 207 14.21 15.33 -1.40
N GLU A 208 13.41 14.55 -2.13
CA GLU A 208 13.03 13.22 -1.68
C GLU A 208 13.95 12.19 -2.30
N VAL A 209 14.74 11.55 -1.43
CA VAL A 209 15.79 10.62 -1.82
C VAL A 209 15.31 9.22 -1.50
N PHE A 210 15.19 8.40 -2.54
CA PHE A 210 14.91 6.97 -2.44
C PHE A 210 16.23 6.22 -2.46
N PHE A 211 16.55 5.50 -1.40
CA PHE A 211 17.76 4.68 -1.33
C PHE A 211 17.40 3.23 -1.03
N ILE A 212 18.20 2.31 -1.59
CA ILE A 212 18.11 0.88 -1.36
C ILE A 212 19.29 0.45 -0.49
N ALA A 213 19.01 -0.31 0.57
CA ALA A 213 20.03 -0.93 1.41
C ALA A 213 19.49 -2.22 2.04
N ALA A 214 20.38 -3.00 2.65
CA ALA A 214 19.93 -4.09 3.52
C ALA A 214 19.07 -3.52 4.66
N SER A 215 17.96 -4.19 5.01
CA SER A 215 16.97 -3.67 5.96
C SER A 215 17.59 -3.32 7.32
N ILE A 216 18.59 -4.09 7.75
CA ILE A 216 19.35 -3.87 8.99
C ILE A 216 20.15 -2.55 9.02
N HIS A 217 20.45 -1.96 7.84
CA HIS A 217 21.25 -0.75 7.72
C HIS A 217 20.42 0.50 7.42
N ILE A 218 19.10 0.38 7.25
CA ILE A 218 18.23 1.51 6.89
C ILE A 218 18.39 2.68 7.87
N ARG A 219 18.35 2.43 9.18
CA ARG A 219 18.50 3.49 10.19
C ARG A 219 19.84 4.22 10.12
N ALA A 220 20.91 3.52 9.76
CA ALA A 220 22.23 4.13 9.59
C ALA A 220 22.25 5.08 8.38
N VAL A 221 21.66 4.66 7.26
CA VAL A 221 21.56 5.51 6.06
C VAL A 221 20.67 6.73 6.30
N MET A 222 19.54 6.54 7.00
CA MET A 222 18.64 7.65 7.33
C MET A 222 19.34 8.73 8.18
N ASN A 223 20.17 8.34 9.13
CA ASN A 223 20.89 9.28 10.02
C ASN A 223 21.84 10.24 9.28
N GLU A 224 22.25 9.89 8.06
CA GLU A 224 23.18 10.69 7.25
C GLU A 224 22.43 11.68 6.33
N LEU A 225 21.20 11.35 5.94
CA LEU A 225 20.35 12.19 5.10
C LEU A 225 19.52 13.20 5.91
N GLN A 226 19.22 12.87 7.16
CA GLN A 226 18.41 13.69 8.05
C GLN A 226 18.81 13.50 9.51
N LYS A 227 18.43 14.46 10.36
CA LYS A 227 18.58 14.33 11.79
C LYS A 227 17.72 13.14 12.27
N LEU A 228 18.35 12.15 12.92
CA LEU A 228 17.63 10.97 13.40
C LEU A 228 16.44 11.39 14.28
N GLU A 229 15.23 11.09 13.83
CA GLU A 229 14.05 11.24 14.66
C GLU A 229 14.08 10.16 15.76
N SER A 230 13.70 10.55 16.99
CA SER A 230 13.53 9.61 18.10
C SER A 230 12.44 8.61 17.77
N ALA A 231 12.57 7.36 18.23
CA ALA A 231 11.49 6.37 18.17
C ALA A 231 10.18 6.95 18.71
N TYR A 232 9.08 6.68 18.01
CA TYR A 232 7.75 6.97 18.50
C TYR A 232 7.44 6.03 19.67
N LYS A 233 6.81 6.56 20.72
CA LYS A 233 6.42 5.85 21.94
C LYS A 233 4.93 5.94 22.18
N ARG A 234 4.35 7.13 21.96
CA ARG A 234 2.93 7.42 22.19
C ARG A 234 2.21 7.64 20.87
N ILE A 235 1.26 6.77 20.59
CA ILE A 235 0.57 6.69 19.30
C ILE A 235 -0.93 6.82 19.54
N MET A 236 -1.56 7.79 18.89
CA MET A 236 -3.01 7.94 18.91
C MET A 236 -3.58 7.55 17.55
N ILE A 237 -4.57 6.66 17.54
CA ILE A 237 -5.24 6.17 16.33
C ILE A 237 -6.69 6.67 16.35
N ALA A 238 -7.13 7.33 15.28
CA ALA A 238 -8.52 7.70 15.07
C ALA A 238 -9.17 6.75 14.05
N GLY A 239 -10.22 6.05 14.49
CA GLY A 239 -10.95 5.05 13.72
C GLY A 239 -10.62 3.62 14.14
N GLY A 240 -11.61 2.89 14.61
CA GLY A 240 -11.54 1.50 15.07
C GLY A 240 -12.04 0.45 14.07
N GLY A 241 -12.00 0.79 12.77
CA GLY A 241 -12.27 -0.15 11.68
C GLY A 241 -11.16 -1.21 11.52
N ASN A 242 -11.18 -1.96 10.42
CA ASN A 242 -10.21 -3.05 10.19
C ASN A 242 -8.74 -2.57 10.24
N ILE A 243 -8.44 -1.41 9.63
CA ILE A 243 -7.08 -0.85 9.62
C ILE A 243 -6.67 -0.38 11.02
N GLY A 244 -7.48 0.45 11.68
CA GLY A 244 -7.12 0.99 13.00
C GLY A 244 -7.04 -0.08 14.09
N ALA A 245 -7.95 -1.06 14.09
CA ALA A 245 -7.88 -2.21 14.99
C ALA A 245 -6.65 -3.09 14.71
N GLY A 246 -6.37 -3.38 13.44
CA GLY A 246 -5.18 -4.13 13.03
C GLY A 246 -3.88 -3.40 13.42
N LEU A 247 -3.86 -2.08 13.26
CA LEU A 247 -2.71 -1.25 13.60
C LEU A 247 -2.47 -1.22 15.10
N ALA A 248 -3.52 -0.97 15.89
CA ALA A 248 -3.43 -1.03 17.35
C ALA A 248 -2.89 -2.38 17.82
N GLN A 249 -3.39 -3.49 17.27
CA GLN A 249 -2.96 -4.84 17.62
C GLN A 249 -1.47 -5.11 17.33
N ILE A 250 -0.91 -4.54 16.26
CA ILE A 250 0.51 -4.65 15.93
C ILE A 250 1.35 -3.79 16.89
N LEU A 251 0.90 -2.55 17.12
CA LEU A 251 1.69 -1.53 17.81
C LEU A 251 1.66 -1.67 19.33
N GLU A 252 0.57 -2.20 19.92
CA GLU A 252 0.38 -2.27 21.37
C GLU A 252 1.50 -3.03 22.10
N LYS A 253 2.19 -3.95 21.41
CA LYS A 253 3.31 -4.73 21.95
C LYS A 253 4.54 -3.88 22.31
N ASN A 254 4.75 -2.77 21.61
CA ASN A 254 5.99 -1.99 21.69
C ASN A 254 5.73 -0.49 21.93
N HIS A 255 4.47 -0.04 21.93
CA HIS A 255 4.07 1.36 21.97
C HIS A 255 2.88 1.58 22.91
N GLN A 256 2.78 2.78 23.46
CA GLN A 256 1.60 3.23 24.20
C GLN A 256 0.55 3.70 23.20
N VAL A 257 -0.46 2.87 22.96
CA VAL A 257 -1.51 3.13 21.96
C VAL A 257 -2.79 3.60 22.66
N LYS A 258 -3.33 4.73 22.18
CA LYS A 258 -4.72 5.14 22.44
C LYS A 258 -5.50 5.09 21.13
N LEU A 259 -6.72 4.57 21.15
CA LEU A 259 -7.60 4.48 19.98
C LEU A 259 -8.91 5.20 20.26
N ILE A 260 -9.31 6.09 19.35
CA ILE A 260 -10.60 6.79 19.37
C ILE A 260 -11.52 6.15 18.33
N GLU A 261 -12.68 5.68 18.75
CA GLU A 261 -13.71 5.10 17.89
C GLU A 261 -15.06 5.78 18.12
N ARG A 262 -15.70 6.25 17.05
CA ARG A 262 -16.96 7.01 17.16
C ARG A 262 -18.13 6.15 17.62
N SER A 263 -18.20 4.88 17.21
CA SER A 263 -19.29 3.98 17.55
C SER A 263 -19.05 3.35 18.93
N PRO A 264 -19.89 3.63 19.94
CA PRO A 264 -19.73 3.05 21.28
C PRO A 264 -19.74 1.52 21.27
N LYS A 265 -20.57 0.92 20.41
CA LYS A 265 -20.64 -0.54 20.24
C LYS A 265 -19.34 -1.12 19.69
N ARG A 266 -18.71 -0.45 18.72
CA ARG A 266 -17.42 -0.91 18.18
C ARG A 266 -16.30 -0.67 19.18
N ALA A 267 -16.30 0.44 19.89
CA ALA A 267 -15.35 0.74 20.96
C ALA A 267 -15.37 -0.35 22.05
N GLU A 268 -16.55 -0.77 22.50
CA GLU A 268 -16.71 -1.86 23.47
C GLU A 268 -16.15 -3.20 22.97
N GLN A 269 -16.38 -3.53 21.69
CA GLN A 269 -15.79 -4.72 21.06
C GLN A 269 -14.26 -4.65 21.03
N LEU A 270 -13.70 -3.49 20.68
CA LEU A 270 -12.25 -3.28 20.60
C LEU A 270 -11.57 -3.43 21.95
N THR A 271 -12.20 -3.00 23.04
CA THR A 271 -11.69 -3.22 24.41
C THR A 271 -11.56 -4.71 24.76
N SER A 272 -12.35 -5.58 24.12
CA SER A 272 -12.23 -7.04 24.29
C SER A 272 -11.24 -7.68 23.32
N GLU A 273 -10.97 -7.05 22.17
CA GLU A 273 -10.06 -7.54 21.13
C GLU A 273 -8.60 -7.16 21.42
N LEU A 274 -8.38 -5.95 21.96
CA LEU A 274 -7.06 -5.34 22.20
C LEU A 274 -6.66 -5.49 23.67
N ASN A 275 -5.41 -5.89 23.92
CA ASN A 275 -4.97 -6.24 25.28
C ASN A 275 -4.38 -5.06 26.04
N GLU A 276 -3.64 -4.19 25.34
CA GLU A 276 -2.86 -3.11 25.96
C GLU A 276 -3.25 -1.73 25.43
N THR A 277 -4.12 -1.67 24.41
CA THR A 277 -4.62 -0.42 23.84
C THR A 277 -5.76 0.17 24.68
N LEU A 278 -5.66 1.47 25.00
CA LEU A 278 -6.76 2.22 25.61
C LEU A 278 -7.74 2.69 24.54
N VAL A 279 -9.00 2.28 24.63
CA VAL A 279 -10.04 2.60 23.64
C VAL A 279 -11.04 3.62 24.21
N PHE A 280 -11.30 4.68 23.45
CA PHE A 280 -12.23 5.75 23.80
C PHE A 280 -13.37 5.81 22.79
N ALA A 281 -14.60 5.97 23.29
CA ALA A 281 -15.75 6.26 22.45
C ALA A 281 -15.85 7.78 22.26
N GLY A 282 -15.69 8.28 21.04
CA GLY A 282 -15.70 9.73 20.78
C GLY A 282 -15.45 10.12 19.34
N ASP A 283 -15.64 11.41 19.02
CA ASP A 283 -15.32 11.96 17.71
C ASP A 283 -13.85 12.40 17.69
N SER A 284 -13.08 11.92 16.71
CA SER A 284 -11.67 12.30 16.56
C SER A 284 -11.45 13.76 16.19
N SER A 285 -12.50 14.47 15.77
CA SER A 285 -12.49 15.91 15.52
C SER A 285 -12.89 16.76 16.75
N ASP A 286 -13.18 16.12 17.89
CA ASP A 286 -13.50 16.80 19.14
C ASP A 286 -12.22 17.33 19.82
N GLN A 287 -12.10 18.66 19.88
CA GLN A 287 -10.96 19.32 20.49
C GLN A 287 -10.88 19.09 22.01
N GLU A 288 -12.02 19.01 22.70
CA GLU A 288 -12.06 18.82 24.16
C GLU A 288 -11.51 17.43 24.50
N LEU A 289 -12.01 16.40 23.82
CA LEU A 289 -11.52 15.03 23.96
C LEU A 289 -10.01 14.91 23.72
N LEU A 290 -9.51 15.47 22.61
CA LEU A 290 -8.07 15.41 22.30
C LEU A 290 -7.22 16.13 23.36
N THR A 291 -7.73 17.23 23.92
CA THR A 291 -7.04 17.99 24.96
C THR A 291 -7.03 17.24 26.29
N GLU A 292 -8.16 16.67 26.70
CA GLU A 292 -8.30 15.85 27.90
C GLU A 292 -7.35 14.64 27.87
N GLU A 293 -7.17 14.05 26.69
CA GLU A 293 -6.29 12.89 26.49
C GLU A 293 -4.81 13.25 26.25
N ASN A 294 -4.45 14.54 26.40
CA ASN A 294 -3.11 15.10 26.28
C ASN A 294 -2.43 14.85 24.92
N ILE A 295 -3.15 15.14 23.82
CA ILE A 295 -2.66 14.97 22.45
C ILE A 295 -1.31 15.66 22.16
N ASP A 296 -1.01 16.75 22.86
CA ASP A 296 0.24 17.51 22.75
C ASP A 296 1.48 16.68 23.15
N GLN A 297 1.28 15.62 23.93
CA GLN A 297 2.34 14.72 24.36
C GLN A 297 2.48 13.47 23.47
N PHE A 298 1.65 13.36 22.42
CA PHE A 298 1.71 12.25 21.49
C PHE A 298 2.75 12.50 20.40
N ASP A 299 3.39 11.40 20.01
CA ASP A 299 4.41 11.45 18.99
C ASP A 299 3.79 11.44 17.60
N ILE A 300 2.70 10.68 17.45
CA ILE A 300 2.02 10.56 16.19
C ILE A 300 0.51 10.37 16.38
N PHE A 301 -0.25 11.07 15.54
CA PHE A 301 -1.69 10.90 15.39
C PHE A 301 -1.98 10.29 14.01
N ILE A 302 -2.74 9.20 13.98
CA ILE A 302 -2.99 8.41 12.77
C ILE A 302 -4.49 8.32 12.54
N ALA A 303 -5.00 8.99 11.51
CA ALA A 303 -6.42 8.98 11.18
C ALA A 303 -6.72 7.99 10.05
N VAL A 304 -7.44 6.91 10.36
CA VAL A 304 -7.71 5.76 9.48
C VAL A 304 -9.20 5.42 9.43
N THR A 305 -10.07 6.43 9.51
CA THR A 305 -11.51 6.27 9.34
C THR A 305 -11.87 6.08 7.85
N ASN A 306 -13.13 5.74 7.57
CA ASN A 306 -13.63 5.62 6.19
C ASN A 306 -13.97 6.97 5.54
N ASP A 307 -13.80 8.09 6.25
CA ASP A 307 -14.15 9.44 5.81
C ASP A 307 -12.86 10.26 5.66
N ASP A 308 -12.52 10.60 4.42
CA ASP A 308 -11.27 11.30 4.10
C ASP A 308 -11.27 12.71 4.71
N GLU A 309 -12.41 13.41 4.65
CA GLU A 309 -12.59 14.73 5.23
C GLU A 309 -12.40 14.71 6.75
N ALA A 310 -12.97 13.71 7.44
CA ALA A 310 -12.75 13.52 8.86
C ALA A 310 -11.28 13.22 9.19
N ASN A 311 -10.59 12.40 8.39
CA ASN A 311 -9.18 12.06 8.58
C ASN A 311 -8.28 13.30 8.44
N ILE A 312 -8.52 14.11 7.42
CA ILE A 312 -7.80 15.36 7.16
C ILE A 312 -8.06 16.35 8.30
N MET A 313 -9.32 16.62 8.63
CA MET A 313 -9.67 17.63 9.64
C MET A 313 -9.19 17.28 11.04
N SER A 314 -9.35 16.02 11.48
CA SER A 314 -8.86 15.57 12.78
C SER A 314 -7.34 15.64 12.88
N SER A 315 -6.63 15.34 11.79
CA SER A 315 -5.16 15.42 11.75
C SER A 315 -4.65 16.86 11.77
N LEU A 316 -5.30 17.77 11.03
CA LEU A 316 -4.98 19.20 11.11
C LEU A 316 -5.21 19.76 12.52
N LEU A 317 -6.30 19.34 13.18
CA LEU A 317 -6.58 19.69 14.57
C LEU A 317 -5.50 19.15 15.52
N ALA A 318 -5.18 17.86 15.44
CA ALA A 318 -4.13 17.24 16.26
C ALA A 318 -2.77 17.94 16.08
N LYS A 319 -2.41 18.29 14.84
CA LYS A 319 -1.20 19.06 14.51
C LYS A 319 -1.20 20.44 15.16
N LYS A 320 -2.33 21.15 15.11
CA LYS A 320 -2.51 22.45 15.77
C LYS A 320 -2.39 22.34 17.30
N LEU A 321 -2.86 21.24 17.88
CA LEU A 321 -2.81 20.98 19.33
C LEU A 321 -1.42 20.49 19.81
N GLY A 322 -0.49 20.21 18.89
CA GLY A 322 0.93 20.02 19.24
C GLY A 322 1.48 18.60 19.02
N VAL A 323 0.73 17.69 18.40
CA VAL A 323 1.28 16.36 18.07
C VAL A 323 2.49 16.49 17.15
N ARG A 324 3.53 15.67 17.37
CA ARG A 324 4.78 15.81 16.59
C ARG A 324 4.56 15.51 15.11
N LYS A 325 3.86 14.41 14.81
CA LYS A 325 3.59 13.93 13.44
C LYS A 325 2.13 13.54 13.23
N THR A 326 1.64 13.65 12.01
CA THR A 326 0.32 13.16 11.61
C THR A 326 0.39 12.26 10.38
N MET A 327 -0.40 11.19 10.39
CA MET A 327 -0.61 10.32 9.24
C MET A 327 -2.10 10.23 8.93
N VAL A 328 -2.46 10.32 7.66
CA VAL A 328 -3.86 10.23 7.21
C VAL A 328 -4.05 9.14 6.18
N LEU A 329 -5.13 8.39 6.33
CA LEU A 329 -5.67 7.54 5.29
C LEU A 329 -6.51 8.38 4.33
N ILE A 330 -6.21 8.31 3.05
CA ILE A 330 -6.96 8.99 1.99
C ILE A 330 -7.36 7.96 0.95
N GLN A 331 -8.66 7.81 0.71
CA GLN A 331 -9.19 6.92 -0.30
C GLN A 331 -9.26 7.59 -1.67
N ARG A 332 -9.57 8.88 -1.74
CA ARG A 332 -9.73 9.62 -3.01
C ARG A 332 -8.42 10.27 -3.44
N ASP A 333 -7.93 9.90 -4.62
CA ASP A 333 -6.68 10.45 -5.16
C ASP A 333 -6.69 11.98 -5.30
N ALA A 334 -7.85 12.57 -5.61
CA ALA A 334 -8.02 14.02 -5.69
C ALA A 334 -7.64 14.77 -4.39
N TYR A 335 -7.68 14.11 -3.24
CA TYR A 335 -7.32 14.70 -1.95
C TYR A 335 -5.84 14.49 -1.60
N ILE A 336 -5.16 13.52 -2.21
CA ILE A 336 -3.73 13.28 -1.97
C ILE A 336 -2.93 14.53 -2.36
N ASP A 337 -3.21 15.10 -3.53
CA ASP A 337 -2.55 16.32 -4.02
C ASP A 337 -2.84 17.56 -3.16
N LEU A 338 -4.03 17.65 -2.55
CA LEU A 338 -4.40 18.75 -1.65
C LEU A 338 -3.65 18.67 -0.31
N VAL A 339 -3.41 17.44 0.16
CA VAL A 339 -2.71 17.20 1.42
C VAL A 339 -1.19 17.35 1.25
N HIS A 340 -0.67 17.11 0.04
CA HIS A 340 0.72 17.38 -0.31
C HIS A 340 1.09 18.87 -0.12
N GLY A 341 2.01 19.15 0.81
CA GLY A 341 2.45 20.51 1.14
C GLY A 341 1.62 21.22 2.22
N SER A 342 0.61 20.54 2.76
CA SER A 342 -0.08 20.97 3.98
C SER A 342 0.77 20.68 5.24
N THR A 343 0.19 20.93 6.43
CA THR A 343 0.81 20.58 7.71
C THR A 343 0.71 19.09 8.07
N ILE A 344 0.05 18.28 7.23
CA ILE A 344 -0.02 16.82 7.38
C ILE A 344 1.29 16.20 6.90
N ASP A 345 1.91 15.35 7.72
CA ASP A 345 3.24 14.83 7.42
C ASP A 345 3.21 13.68 6.40
N ILE A 346 2.24 12.76 6.49
CA ILE A 346 2.17 11.57 5.64
C ILE A 346 0.71 11.28 5.24
N ALA A 347 0.48 11.02 3.94
CA ALA A 347 -0.78 10.53 3.41
C ALA A 347 -0.60 9.13 2.83
N ILE A 348 -1.57 8.25 3.09
CA ILE A 348 -1.51 6.82 2.71
C ILE A 348 -2.79 6.46 1.97
N SER A 349 -2.65 5.83 0.80
CA SER A 349 -3.77 5.39 -0.03
C SER A 349 -3.87 3.86 -0.08
N PRO A 350 -5.01 3.27 0.38
CA PRO A 350 -5.27 1.84 0.23
C PRO A 350 -5.30 1.34 -1.21
N GLN A 351 -5.72 2.21 -2.14
CA GLN A 351 -5.88 1.83 -3.54
C GLN A 351 -4.53 1.46 -4.15
N GLN A 352 -3.50 2.28 -3.89
CA GLN A 352 -2.14 2.05 -4.40
C GLN A 352 -1.53 0.75 -3.86
N ALA A 353 -1.74 0.44 -2.58
CA ALA A 353 -1.29 -0.80 -1.97
C ALA A 353 -1.95 -2.02 -2.64
N THR A 354 -3.25 -1.92 -2.92
CA THR A 354 -4.02 -2.99 -3.56
C THR A 354 -3.59 -3.22 -5.01
N ILE A 355 -3.40 -2.14 -5.78
CA ILE A 355 -2.95 -2.20 -7.17
C ILE A 355 -1.56 -2.80 -7.25
N SER A 356 -0.64 -2.37 -6.38
CA SER A 356 0.73 -2.90 -6.31
C SER A 356 0.72 -4.42 -6.08
N ALA A 357 -0.10 -4.90 -5.14
CA ALA A 357 -0.27 -6.33 -4.89
C ALA A 357 -0.90 -7.08 -6.08
N LEU A 358 -1.88 -6.48 -6.76
CA LEU A 358 -2.53 -7.06 -7.94
C LEU A 358 -1.59 -7.15 -9.13
N LEU A 359 -0.85 -6.08 -9.43
CA LEU A 359 0.06 -6.00 -10.58
C LEU A 359 1.16 -7.07 -10.51
N THR A 360 1.60 -7.41 -9.29
CA THR A 360 2.51 -8.54 -9.04
C THR A 360 1.98 -9.85 -9.60
N HIS A 361 0.66 -10.03 -9.64
CA HIS A 361 0.01 -11.23 -10.16
C HIS A 361 -0.50 -11.10 -11.60
N VAL A 362 -0.77 -9.89 -12.09
CA VAL A 362 -1.26 -9.70 -13.47
C VAL A 362 -0.11 -9.72 -14.48
N ARG A 363 1.06 -9.17 -14.12
CA ARG A 363 2.18 -9.04 -15.07
C ARG A 363 2.85 -10.38 -15.40
N ARG A 364 3.30 -10.50 -16.66
CA ARG A 364 4.01 -11.68 -17.17
C ARG A 364 5.45 -11.71 -16.66
N GLY A 365 5.84 -12.79 -15.98
CA GLY A 365 7.22 -13.02 -15.55
C GLY A 365 7.30 -13.63 -14.16
N ALA A 366 8.53 -13.91 -13.70
CA ALA A 366 8.79 -14.28 -12.31
C ALA A 366 8.99 -13.02 -11.46
N ILE A 367 7.96 -12.18 -11.43
CA ILE A 367 7.93 -10.96 -10.62
C ILE A 367 7.47 -11.37 -9.23
N ASP A 368 8.26 -11.02 -8.21
CA ASP A 368 7.95 -11.36 -6.82
C ASP A 368 7.20 -10.22 -6.14
N ASN A 369 7.58 -8.97 -6.42
CA ASN A 369 6.93 -7.77 -5.89
C ASN A 369 6.97 -6.63 -6.91
N VAL A 370 5.88 -5.85 -6.96
CA VAL A 370 5.79 -4.54 -7.63
C VAL A 370 5.31 -3.54 -6.61
N TYR A 371 6.01 -2.42 -6.48
CA TYR A 371 5.60 -1.31 -5.64
C TYR A 371 5.53 -0.02 -6.44
N SER A 372 4.43 0.71 -6.23
CA SER A 372 4.29 2.06 -6.77
C SER A 372 5.11 3.07 -5.95
N LEU A 373 5.84 3.93 -6.66
CA LEU A 373 6.56 5.07 -6.10
C LEU A 373 5.83 6.35 -6.52
N ARG A 374 5.63 7.28 -5.58
CA ARG A 374 5.00 8.59 -5.84
C ARG A 374 3.69 8.48 -6.63
N GLY A 375 2.82 7.56 -6.24
CA GLY A 375 1.51 7.39 -6.87
C GLY A 375 1.53 6.98 -8.34
N GLY A 376 2.56 6.23 -8.76
CA GLY A 376 2.63 5.62 -10.09
C GLY A 376 3.58 6.31 -11.06
N ALA A 377 4.23 7.42 -10.65
CA ALA A 377 5.24 8.09 -11.46
C ALA A 377 6.47 7.20 -11.75
N ALA A 378 6.75 6.25 -10.85
CA ALA A 378 7.73 5.20 -11.06
C ALA A 378 7.31 3.92 -10.33
N GLU A 379 7.97 2.81 -10.65
CA GLU A 379 7.76 1.51 -10.01
C GLU A 379 9.10 0.93 -9.54
N ALA A 380 9.08 0.25 -8.40
CA ALA A 380 10.17 -0.62 -7.96
C ALA A 380 9.73 -2.07 -8.09
N ILE A 381 10.53 -2.89 -8.77
CA ILE A 381 10.17 -4.27 -9.13
C ILE A 381 11.26 -5.23 -8.65
N GLU A 382 10.83 -6.33 -8.04
CA GLU A 382 11.67 -7.49 -7.73
C GLU A 382 11.41 -8.61 -8.73
N ILE A 383 12.48 -9.06 -9.39
CA ILE A 383 12.42 -10.12 -10.41
C ILE A 383 13.36 -11.25 -10.01
N VAL A 384 12.81 -12.46 -9.95
CA VAL A 384 13.61 -13.68 -9.73
C VAL A 384 14.19 -14.15 -11.06
N ALA A 385 15.51 -14.07 -11.19
CA ALA A 385 16.23 -14.60 -12.34
C ALA A 385 16.17 -16.15 -12.34
N LYS A 386 15.30 -16.72 -13.17
CA LYS A 386 15.16 -18.18 -13.33
C LYS A 386 16.16 -18.75 -14.33
N GLY A 387 16.52 -20.02 -14.14
CA GLY A 387 17.42 -20.77 -15.01
C GLY A 387 18.89 -20.70 -14.59
N ASP A 388 19.75 -21.16 -15.49
CA ASP A 388 21.21 -21.11 -15.39
C ASP A 388 21.80 -20.17 -16.45
N GLU A 389 23.13 -20.05 -16.52
CA GLU A 389 23.80 -19.17 -17.50
C GLU A 389 23.49 -19.53 -18.96
N LYS A 390 23.06 -20.77 -19.25
CA LYS A 390 22.76 -21.24 -20.60
C LYS A 390 21.30 -20.99 -21.00
N SER A 391 20.39 -21.09 -20.04
CA SER A 391 18.94 -20.95 -20.24
C SER A 391 18.42 -19.55 -19.93
N SER A 392 19.19 -18.74 -19.19
CA SER A 392 18.81 -17.37 -18.81
C SER A 392 19.58 -16.32 -19.58
N LYS A 393 18.89 -15.23 -19.94
CA LYS A 393 19.50 -14.05 -20.57
C LYS A 393 20.23 -13.15 -19.58
N VAL A 394 20.10 -13.40 -18.28
CA VAL A 394 20.62 -12.52 -17.20
C VAL A 394 21.51 -13.25 -16.19
N VAL A 395 21.27 -14.54 -15.89
CA VAL A 395 22.09 -15.31 -14.93
C VAL A 395 23.54 -15.40 -15.43
N GLY A 396 24.50 -15.16 -14.53
CA GLY A 396 25.95 -15.16 -14.82
C GLY A 396 26.48 -13.89 -15.50
N ARG A 397 25.61 -12.93 -15.85
CA ARG A 397 26.03 -11.69 -16.52
C ARG A 397 26.24 -10.56 -15.52
N ALA A 398 27.26 -9.74 -15.75
CA ALA A 398 27.41 -8.49 -15.02
C ALA A 398 26.24 -7.53 -15.31
N ILE A 399 25.74 -6.83 -14.29
CA ILE A 399 24.57 -5.92 -14.39
C ILE A 399 24.72 -4.92 -15.55
N LYS A 400 25.90 -4.32 -15.70
CA LYS A 400 26.20 -3.34 -16.78
C LYS A 400 26.03 -3.90 -18.20
N ASN A 401 26.02 -5.21 -18.37
CA ASN A 401 25.90 -5.90 -19.66
C ASN A 401 24.47 -6.41 -19.92
N ILE A 402 23.55 -6.23 -18.97
CA ILE A 402 22.15 -6.60 -19.13
C ILE A 402 21.45 -5.47 -19.89
N LYS A 403 20.73 -5.83 -20.97
CA LYS A 403 19.92 -4.88 -21.73
C LYS A 403 18.62 -4.62 -20.98
N LEU A 404 18.61 -3.57 -20.17
CA LEU A 404 17.41 -3.12 -19.46
C LEU A 404 16.52 -2.27 -20.38
N PRO A 405 15.20 -2.22 -20.14
CA PRO A 405 14.29 -1.30 -20.82
C PRO A 405 14.69 0.17 -20.62
N PRO A 406 14.26 1.09 -21.51
CA PRO A 406 14.44 2.52 -21.30
C PRO A 406 13.86 2.96 -19.95
N GLY A 407 14.64 3.69 -19.15
CA GLY A 407 14.21 4.21 -17.85
C GLY A 407 14.47 3.32 -16.63
N ALA A 408 14.94 2.08 -16.84
CA ALA A 408 15.32 1.15 -15.78
C ALA A 408 16.74 1.34 -15.23
#